data_AF-A0A381QUR1-F1
#
_entry.id   AF-A0A381QUR1-F1
#
_cell.length_a   1.000
_cell.length_b   1.000
_cell.length_c   1.000
_cell.angle_alpha   90.00
_cell.angle_beta   90.00
_cell.angle_gamma   90.00
#
_symmetry.space_group_name_H-M   'P 1'
#
loop_
_entity.id
_entity.type
_entity.pdbx_description
1 polymer ?
#
loop_
_entity_poly.entity_id
_entity_poly.type
_entity_poly.pdbx_seq_one_letter_code
_entity_poly.pdbx_strand_id
1 'polypeptide(L)' 'VPVHFKYVRVFVKIKTDEIETKLNRLITMVEKYCPVDSLFKAAIPDYKIIWERIS' A
#
# COMPACT_ATOMS: atom_id res chain seq x y z
N VAL A 1 9.69 15.13 -20.12
CA VAL A 1 8.25 15.30 -19.81
C VAL A 1 8.00 14.59 -18.50
N PRO A 2 7.37 15.20 -17.47
CA PRO A 2 7.07 14.47 -16.27
C PRO A 2 6.09 13.35 -16.63
N VAL A 3 6.45 12.11 -16.29
CA VAL A 3 5.57 10.96 -16.50
C VAL A 3 4.51 11.03 -15.42
N HIS A 4 3.33 11.55 -15.77
CA HIS A 4 2.17 11.55 -14.88
C HIS A 4 1.37 10.27 -15.13
N PHE A 5 1.40 9.35 -14.16
CA PHE A 5 0.54 8.18 -14.19
C PHE A 5 -0.91 8.59 -13.94
N LYS A 6 -1.84 8.10 -14.77
CA LYS A 6 -3.28 8.29 -14.54
C LYS A 6 -3.76 7.49 -13.33
N TYR A 7 -3.25 6.27 -13.17
CA TYR A 7 -3.55 5.39 -12.05
C TYR A 7 -2.37 4.46 -11.76
N VAL A 8 -2.29 3.99 -10.52
CA VAL A 8 -1.36 2.95 -10.07
C VAL A 8 -2.07 2.02 -9.08
N ARG A 9 -1.77 0.72 -9.17
CA ARG A 9 -2.25 -0.32 -8.24
C ARG A 9 -1.07 -1.11 -7.73
N VAL A 10 -0.94 -1.20 -6.41
CA VAL A 10 0.08 -2.03 -5.75
C VAL A 10 -0.65 -3.18 -5.07
N PHE A 11 -0.37 -4.40 -5.48
CA PHE A 11 -0.91 -5.61 -4.86
C PHE A 11 0.15 -6.20 -3.95
N VAL A 12 -0.15 -6.29 -2.65
CA VAL A 12 0.76 -6.83 -1.65
C VAL A 12 0.16 -8.12 -1.10
N LYS A 13 0.81 -9.24 -1.42
CA LYS A 13 0.46 -10.56 -0.89
C LYS A 13 1.36 -10.88 0.30
N ILE A 14 0.78 -11.22 1.44
CA ILE A 14 1.52 -11.56 2.67
C ILE A 14 1.18 -12.98 3.08
N LYS A 15 2.19 -13.85 3.16
CA LYS A 15 2.09 -15.16 3.80
C LYS A 15 2.54 -15.03 5.25
N THR A 16 1.64 -15.24 6.19
CA THR A 16 1.93 -15.17 7.62
C THR A 16 0.90 -15.95 8.41
N ASP A 17 1.32 -16.49 9.56
CA ASP A 17 0.44 -17.13 10.55
C ASP A 17 -0.02 -16.12 11.63
N GLU A 18 0.42 -14.87 11.54
CA GLU A 18 0.08 -13.85 12.51
C GLU A 18 -1.42 -13.54 12.54
N ILE A 19 -1.88 -13.08 13.71
CA ILE A 19 -3.28 -12.70 13.90
C ILE A 19 -3.63 -11.44 13.11
N GLU A 20 -4.90 -11.34 12.73
CA GLU A 20 -5.42 -10.25 11.89
C GLU A 20 -5.14 -8.86 12.47
N THR A 21 -5.17 -8.70 13.79
CA THR A 21 -4.89 -7.41 14.44
C THR A 21 -3.45 -6.93 14.26
N LYS A 22 -2.47 -7.86 14.23
CA LYS A 22 -1.08 -7.53 13.94
C LYS A 22 -0.88 -7.16 12.47
N LEU A 23 -1.56 -7.87 11.56
CA LEU A 23 -1.53 -7.56 10.14
C LEU A 23 -2.10 -6.16 9.87
N ASN A 24 -3.26 -5.84 10.46
CA ASN A 24 -3.86 -4.51 10.35
C ASN A 24 -2.98 -3.41 10.95
N ARG A 25 -2.27 -3.69 12.05
CA ARG A 25 -1.29 -2.76 12.62
C ARG A 25 -0.13 -2.51 11.65
N LEU A 26 0.40 -3.55 11.01
CA LEU A 26 1.44 -3.41 9.99
C LEU A 26 0.96 -2.52 8.84
N ILE A 27 -0.22 -2.80 8.28
CA ILE A 27 -0.82 -2.03 7.19
C ILE A 27 -0.93 -0.56 7.59
N THR A 28 -1.49 -0.29 8.77
CA THR A 28 -1.62 1.09 9.31
C THR A 28 -0.26 1.78 9.44
N MET A 29 0.78 1.07 9.89
CA MET A 29 2.12 1.63 10.00
C MET A 29 2.71 1.95 8.62
N VAL A 30 2.53 1.09 7.63
CA VAL A 30 3.01 1.36 6.26
C VAL A 30 2.30 2.57 5.68
N GLU A 31 0.97 2.63 5.78
CA GLU A 31 0.16 3.74 5.26
C GLU A 31 0.50 5.10 5.89
N LYS A 32 0.93 5.09 7.16
CA LYS A 32 1.26 6.31 7.90
C LYS A 32 2.72 6.76 7.73
N TYR A 33 3.64 5.80 7.63
CA TYR A 33 5.07 6.07 7.75
C TYR A 33 5.86 5.80 6.47
N CYS A 34 5.26 5.24 5.42
CA CYS A 34 5.94 5.07 4.13
C CYS A 34 6.00 6.41 3.37
N PRO A 35 7.18 7.04 3.21
CA PRO A 35 7.28 8.32 2.53
C PRO A 35 6.94 8.19 1.04
N VAL A 36 7.28 7.06 0.42
CA VAL A 36 6.99 6.81 -1.00
C VAL A 36 5.48 6.66 -1.23
N ASP A 37 4.75 5.99 -0.34
CA ASP A 37 3.28 5.92 -0.40
C ASP A 37 2.66 7.33 -0.36
N SER A 38 3.15 8.18 0.54
CA SER A 38 2.70 9.57 0.65
C SER A 38 2.97 10.38 -0.62
N LEU A 39 4.15 10.22 -1.22
CA LEU A 39 4.51 10.86 -2.49
C LEU A 39 3.61 10.40 -3.65
N PHE A 40 3.31 9.09 -3.72
CA PHE A 40 2.46 8.54 -4.77
C PHE A 40 1.02 9.00 -4.63
N LYS A 41 0.47 9.01 -3.41
CA LYS A 41 -0.86 9.57 -3.11
C LYS A 41 -0.98 11.04 -3.51
N ALA A 42 0.09 11.83 -3.34
CA ALA A 42 0.10 13.23 -3.73
C ALA A 42 0.23 13.46 -5.25
N ALA A 43 0.93 12.56 -5.96
CA ALA A 43 1.27 12.73 -7.37
C ALA A 43 0.31 12.04 -8.36
N ILE A 44 -0.43 11.02 -7.91
CA ILE A 44 -1.20 10.11 -8.79
C ILE A 44 -2.68 10.15 -8.36
N PRO A 45 -3.59 10.66 -9.21
CA PRO A 45 -5.01 10.83 -8.86
C PRO A 45 -5.71 9.55 -8.41
N ASP A 46 -5.34 8.41 -9.02
CA ASP A 46 -5.92 7.11 -8.70
C ASP A 46 -4.84 6.11 -8.30
N TYR A 47 -4.31 6.29 -7.08
CA TYR A 47 -3.36 5.38 -6.46
C TYR A 47 -4.04 4.54 -5.38
N LYS A 48 -3.82 3.22 -5.39
CA LYS A 48 -4.32 2.30 -4.35
C LYS A 48 -3.31 1.19 -4.05
N ILE A 49 -3.20 0.84 -2.77
CA ILE A 49 -2.56 -0.39 -2.30
C ILE A 49 -3.66 -1.37 -1.91
N ILE A 50 -3.51 -2.62 -2.34
CA ILE A 50 -4.44 -3.72 -2.05
C ILE A 50 -3.64 -4.78 -1.32
N TRP A 51 -4.05 -5.08 -0.09
CA TRP A 51 -3.42 -6.07 0.77
C TRP A 51 -4.22 -7.38 0.73
N GLU A 52 -3.52 -8.49 0.56
CA GLU A 52 -4.09 -9.83 0.51
C GLU A 52 -3.27 -10.75 1.42
N ARG A 53 -3.91 -11.38 2.41
CA ARG A 53 -3.29 -12.48 3.14
C ARG A 53 -3.43 -13.75 2.31
N ILE A 54 -2.30 -14.38 2.00
CA ILE A 54 -2.28 -15.67 1.32
C ILE A 54 -2.05 -16.79 2.33
N SER A 55 -2.77 -17.90 2.14
CA SER A 55 -2.68 -19.12 2.94
C SER A 55 -1.41 -19.94 2.65
#